data_AF-A0A7Z9XQC0-F1
#
_entry.id   AF-A0A7Z9XQC0-F1
#
_cell.length_a   1.000
_cell.length_b   1.000
_cell.length_c   1.000
_cell.angle_alpha   90.00
_cell.angle_beta   90.00
_cell.angle_gamma   90.00
#
_symmetry.space_group_name_H-M   'P 1'
#
loop_
_entity.id
_entity.type
_entity.pdbx_description
1 polymer ?
#
loop_
_entity_poly.entity_id
_entity_poly.type
_entity_poly.pdbx_seq_one_letter_code
_entity_poly.pdbx_strand_id
1 'polypeptide(L)'
;MSTSVLDEILTQIESSPGSAKSLVLYALVNTLEYEAAGCLFKLTKLRDLDPEGRRLAYALMELMAQGGNSGKDWEQAKQRMDDLVRNG
;
A
#
# COMPACT_ATOMS: atom_id res chain seq x y z
N MET A 1 8.36 -18.93 -4.09
CA MET A 1 7.41 -18.30 -3.16
C MET A 1 6.67 -17.26 -3.96
N SER A 2 5.34 -17.28 -3.97
CA SER A 2 4.57 -16.22 -4.63
C SER A 2 4.80 -14.93 -3.87
N THR A 3 5.40 -13.93 -4.51
CA THR A 3 5.60 -12.61 -3.90
C THR A 3 4.22 -12.00 -3.66
N SER A 4 3.94 -11.59 -2.42
CA SER A 4 2.66 -10.94 -2.11
C SER A 4 2.68 -9.50 -2.62
N VAL A 5 1.49 -8.92 -2.85
CA VAL A 5 1.39 -7.49 -3.22
C VAL A 5 2.03 -6.60 -2.16
N LEU A 6 2.00 -7.00 -0.88
CA LEU A 6 2.63 -6.29 0.22
C LEU A 6 4.16 -6.30 0.10
N ASP A 7 4.76 -7.42 -0.32
CA ASP A 7 6.21 -7.52 -0.55
C ASP A 7 6.66 -6.63 -1.73
N GLU A 8 5.85 -6.55 -2.78
CA GLU A 8 6.15 -5.70 -3.95
C GLU A 8 6.07 -4.22 -3.58
N ILE A 9 5.08 -3.83 -2.75
CA ILE A 9 4.96 -2.46 -2.24
C ILE A 9 6.10 -2.13 -1.29
N LEU A 10 6.47 -3.05 -0.41
CA LEU A 10 7.63 -2.88 0.47
C LEU A 10 8.88 -2.62 -0.37
N THR A 11 9.14 -3.43 -1.39
CA THR A 11 10.27 -3.23 -2.32
C THR A 11 10.24 -1.84 -2.97
N GLN A 12 9.06 -1.37 -3.37
CA GLN A 12 8.87 -0.04 -3.96
C GLN A 12 9.14 1.10 -2.97
N ILE A 13 8.69 0.96 -1.72
CA ILE A 13 8.89 1.95 -0.66
C ILE A 13 10.36 1.95 -0.22
N GLU A 14 10.96 0.79 0.00
CA GLU A 14 12.39 0.64 0.36
C GLU A 14 13.31 1.34 -0.65
N SER A 15 12.98 1.25 -1.94
CA SER A 15 13.78 1.85 -3.00
C SER A 15 13.70 3.37 -3.03
N SER A 16 12.58 3.98 -2.59
CA SER A 16 12.41 5.43 -2.56
C SER A 16 11.27 5.86 -1.63
N PRO A 17 11.50 5.93 -0.30
CA PRO A 17 10.43 6.12 0.69
C PRO A 17 9.66 7.44 0.51
N GLY A 18 10.37 8.53 0.19
CA GLY A 18 9.78 9.87 0.02
C GLY A 18 9.20 10.16 -1.36
N SER A 19 9.19 9.20 -2.29
CA SER A 19 8.64 9.44 -3.64
C SER A 19 7.12 9.61 -3.61
N ALA A 20 6.57 10.41 -4.53
CA ALA A 20 5.12 10.56 -4.67
C ALA A 20 4.41 9.21 -4.84
N LYS A 21 5.01 8.27 -5.57
CA LYS A 21 4.51 6.91 -5.76
C LYS A 21 4.43 6.14 -4.44
N SER A 22 5.51 6.12 -3.67
CA SER A 22 5.59 5.43 -2.37
C SER A 22 4.59 6.00 -1.37
N LEU A 23 4.48 7.33 -1.30
CA LEU A 23 3.55 8.00 -0.39
C LEU A 23 2.09 7.72 -0.75
N VAL A 24 1.75 7.64 -2.04
CA VAL A 24 0.39 7.31 -2.50
C VAL A 24 0.04 5.85 -2.22
N LEU A 25 0.96 4.91 -2.46
CA LEU A 25 0.77 3.49 -2.12
C LEU A 25 0.63 3.30 -0.60
N TYR A 26 1.50 3.95 0.18
CA TYR A 26 1.43 3.94 1.65
C TYR A 26 0.10 4.52 2.17
N ALA A 27 -0.37 5.64 1.59
CA ALA A 27 -1.66 6.22 1.96
C ALA A 27 -2.82 5.27 1.64
N LEU A 28 -2.75 4.52 0.54
CA LEU A 28 -3.76 3.52 0.20
C LEU A 28 -3.76 2.37 1.20
N VAL A 29 -2.60 1.83 1.58
CA VAL A 29 -2.49 0.78 2.62
C VAL A 29 -3.17 1.23 3.92
N ASN A 30 -2.82 2.43 4.40
CA ASN A 30 -3.45 2.99 5.61
C ASN A 30 -4.97 3.16 5.46
N THR A 31 -5.44 3.57 4.27
CA THR A 31 -6.87 3.74 4.02
C THR A 31 -7.64 2.43 4.12
N LEU A 32 -7.06 1.33 3.62
CA LEU A 32 -7.71 0.03 3.58
C LEU A 32 -7.78 -0.67 4.95
N GLU A 33 -7.01 -0.22 5.94
CA GLU A 33 -7.14 -0.70 7.32
C GLU A 33 -8.39 -0.13 8.02
N TYR A 34 -8.81 1.08 7.66
CA TYR A 34 -9.92 1.78 8.31
C TYR A 34 -11.26 1.51 7.62
N GLU A 35 -11.70 0.25 7.59
CA GLU A 35 -12.97 -0.16 6.96
C GLU A 35 -14.20 0.54 7.54
N ALA A 36 -14.22 0.80 8.85
CA ALA A 36 -15.33 1.51 9.50
C ALA A 36 -15.54 2.93 8.96
N ALA A 37 -14.50 3.55 8.38
CA ALA A 37 -14.57 4.85 7.73
C ALA A 37 -14.91 4.75 6.22
N GLY A 38 -15.14 3.54 5.70
CA GLY A 38 -15.54 3.29 4.31
C GLY A 38 -14.38 3.30 3.30
N CYS A 39 -13.12 3.15 3.74
CA CYS A 39 -11.94 3.09 2.87
C CYS A 39 -11.88 4.24 1.85
N LEU A 40 -12.11 5.49 2.29
CA LEU A 40 -12.26 6.65 1.40
C LEU A 40 -10.93 7.09 0.76
N PHE A 41 -10.54 6.44 -0.33
CA PHE A 41 -9.40 6.81 -1.15
C PHE A 41 -9.81 7.64 -2.37
N LYS A 42 -9.19 8.81 -2.57
CA LYS A 42 -9.49 9.66 -3.74
C LYS A 42 -8.89 9.07 -5.02
N LEU A 43 -9.74 8.71 -5.99
CA LEU A 43 -9.29 8.18 -7.28
C LEU A 43 -8.33 9.10 -8.04
N THR A 44 -8.37 10.41 -7.80
CA THR A 44 -7.42 11.36 -8.41
C THR A 44 -5.97 11.09 -8.03
N LYS A 45 -5.71 10.42 -6.89
CA LYS A 45 -4.36 10.00 -6.46
C LYS A 45 -3.73 8.96 -7.37
N LEU A 46 -4.52 8.20 -8.13
CA LEU A 46 -3.97 7.26 -9.12
C LEU A 46 -3.22 7.97 -10.25
N ARG A 47 -3.43 9.28 -10.45
CA ARG A 47 -2.69 10.10 -11.42
C ARG A 47 -1.26 10.38 -10.99
N ASP A 48 -0.96 10.25 -9.70
CA ASP A 48 0.37 10.42 -9.12
C ASP A 48 1.23 9.14 -9.28
N LEU A 49 0.63 8.05 -9.79
CA LEU A 49 1.26 6.74 -9.98
C LEU A 49 1.62 6.51 -11.45
N ASP A 50 2.78 5.88 -11.68
CA ASP A 50 3.14 5.28 -12.95
C ASP A 50 2.28 4.00 -13.22
N PRO A 51 2.36 3.36 -14.41
CA PRO A 51 1.57 2.17 -14.70
C PRO A 51 1.75 1.03 -13.68
N GLU A 52 2.97 0.86 -13.18
CA GLU A 52 3.30 -0.17 -12.21
C GLU A 52 2.70 0.12 -10.83
N GLY A 53 2.76 1.38 -10.38
CA GLY A 53 2.12 1.83 -9.14
C GLY A 53 0.61 1.67 -9.20
N ARG A 54 -0.02 1.94 -10.36
CA ARG A 54 -1.45 1.68 -10.53
C ARG A 54 -1.78 0.19 -10.45
N ARG A 55 -0.95 -0.68 -11.03
CA ARG A 55 -1.11 -2.14 -10.91
C ARG A 55 -1.09 -2.57 -9.43
N LEU A 56 -0.12 -2.08 -8.66
CA LEU A 56 -0.04 -2.34 -7.22
C LEU A 56 -1.24 -1.81 -6.44
N ALA A 57 -1.72 -0.60 -6.77
CA ALA A 57 -2.90 -0.02 -6.15
C ALA A 57 -4.16 -0.86 -6.38
N TYR A 58 -4.35 -1.37 -7.60
CA TYR A 58 -5.49 -2.25 -7.91
C TYR A 58 -5.37 -3.61 -7.22
N ALA A 59 -4.17 -4.18 -7.16
CA ALA A 59 -3.92 -5.43 -6.43
C ALA A 59 -4.17 -5.28 -4.92
N LEU A 60 -3.89 -4.12 -4.32
CA LEU A 60 -4.26 -3.82 -2.93
C LEU A 60 -5.78 -3.75 -2.72
N MET A 61 -6.50 -3.12 -3.65
CA MET A 61 -7.97 -3.07 -3.59
C MET A 61 -8.57 -4.47 -3.67
N GLU A 62 -8.01 -5.34 -4.53
CA GLU A 62 -8.40 -6.75 -4.63
C GLU A 62 -8.06 -7.52 -3.35
N LEU A 63 -6.87 -7.31 -2.76
CA LEU A 63 -6.48 -7.92 -1.49
C LEU A 63 -7.47 -7.58 -0.38
N MET A 64 -7.88 -6.31 -0.28
CA MET A 64 -8.90 -5.87 0.68
C MET A 64 -10.26 -6.53 0.40
N ALA A 65 -10.69 -6.60 -0.87
CA ALA A 65 -11.95 -7.26 -1.23
C ALA A 65 -11.98 -8.75 -0.85
N GLN A 66 -10.81 -9.39 -0.78
CA GLN A 66 -10.63 -10.77 -0.32
C GLN A 66 -10.46 -10.91 1.20
N GLY A 67 -10.47 -9.80 1.95
CA GLY A 67 -10.27 -9.77 3.41
C GLY A 67 -8.80 -9.90 3.86
N GLY A 68 -7.84 -9.74 2.93
CA GLY A 68 -6.40 -9.84 3.18
C GLY A 68 -5.76 -8.58 3.77
N ASN A 69 -6.55 -7.55 4.06
CA ASN A 69 -6.15 -6.31 4.74
C ASN A 69 -6.13 -6.44 6.28
N SER A 70 -5.93 -7.65 6.80
CA SER A 70 -5.93 -7.93 8.24
C SER A 70 -5.01 -9.10 8.59
N GLY A 71 -4.71 -9.29 9.88
CA GLY A 71 -3.90 -10.40 10.37
C GLY A 71 -2.39 -10.15 10.31
N LYS A 72 -1.60 -11.17 10.68
CA LYS A 72 -0.16 -11.02 10.97
C LYS A 72 0.65 -10.48 9.80
N ASP A 73 0.38 -10.94 8.59
CA ASP A 73 1.16 -10.56 7.41
C ASP A 73 0.92 -9.09 7.05
N TRP A 74 -0.33 -8.62 7.18
CA TRP A 74 -0.68 -7.22 7.03
C TRP A 74 0.00 -6.34 8.08
N GLU A 75 -0.11 -6.69 9.36
CA GLU A 75 0.48 -5.92 10.46
C GLU A 75 2.01 -5.81 10.33
N GLN A 76 2.68 -6.91 9.97
CA GLN A 76 4.13 -6.93 9.77
C GLN A 76 4.55 -6.06 8.59
N ALA A 77 3.84 -6.17 7.46
CA ALA A 77 4.12 -5.35 6.30
C ALA A 77 3.91 -3.86 6.60
N LYS A 78 2.80 -3.52 7.26
CA LYS A 78 2.48 -2.15 7.63
C LYS A 78 3.53 -1.54 8.57
N GLN A 79 3.93 -2.27 9.61
CA GLN A 79 4.98 -1.82 10.53
C GLN A 79 6.29 -1.50 9.78
N ARG A 80 6.69 -2.36 8.83
CA ARG A 80 7.87 -2.10 8.00
C ARG A 80 7.70 -0.86 7.12
N MET A 81 6.53 -0.67 6.51
CA MET A 81 6.24 0.54 5.71
C MET A 81 6.29 1.82 6.56
N ASP A 82 5.72 1.78 7.77
CA ASP A 82 5.76 2.89 8.73
C ASP A 82 7.21 3.29 9.07
N ASP A 83 8.06 2.31 9.36
CA ASP A 83 9.47 2.55 9.70
C ASP A 83 10.25 3.14 8.51
N LEU A 84 9.98 2.69 7.28
CA LEU A 84 10.63 3.21 6.08
C LEU A 84 10.19 4.65 5.77
N VAL A 85 8.90 4.94 5.88
CA VAL A 85 8.36 6.28 5.58
C VAL A 85 8.72 7.30 6.67
N ARG A 86 8.86 6.89 7.93
CA ARG A 86 9.25 7.79 9.03
C ARG A 86 10.75 8.12 9.04
N ASN A 87 11.60 7.20 8.56
CA ASN A 87 13.06 7.33 8.61
C ASN A 87 13.70 7.72 7.27
N GLY A 88 12.93 7.78 6.17
CA GLY A 88 13.39 8.18 4.83
C GLY A 88 13.10 9.63 4.49
#